data_AF-A0A7Z7BWN1-F1
#
_entry.id   AF-A0A7Z7BWN1-F1
#
_cell.length_a   1.000
_cell.length_b   1.000
_cell.length_c   1.000
_cell.angle_alpha   90.00
_cell.angle_beta   90.00
_cell.angle_gamma   90.00
#
_symmetry.space_group_name_H-M   'P 1'
#
loop_
_entity.id
_entity.type
_entity.pdbx_description
1 polymer ?
#
loop_
_entity_poly.entity_id
_entity_poly.type
_entity_poly.pdbx_seq_one_letter_code
_entity_poly.pdbx_strand_id
1 'polypeptide(L)'
;MARADGLIEPEPLRAVPAKKVYPSLQWSPLRVMNPWQKFAVLVAYVLGARILGWILTLVLPVPAQVIVFEILWDAALIAMARSFRGYGEPMLPKRAWWRLTARPRAGWWLALLWFVAFASQFTSPFSVTMTVHNVSSLILGLAFLNSSIRLTAQQRHPQI
;
A
#
# COMPACT_ATOMS: atom_id res chain seq x y z
N MET A 1 49.19 -67.66 -14.78
CA MET A 1 48.45 -67.00 -15.88
C MET A 1 47.05 -66.68 -15.40
N ALA A 2 46.75 -65.41 -15.09
CA ALA A 2 45.42 -64.78 -15.17
C ALA A 2 45.58 -63.31 -14.78
N ARG A 3 45.24 -62.41 -15.70
CA ARG A 3 45.26 -60.95 -15.61
C ARG A 3 43.85 -60.47 -15.97
N ALA A 4 43.46 -59.33 -15.41
CA ALA A 4 42.37 -58.41 -15.79
C ALA A 4 41.21 -58.32 -14.79
N ASP A 5 41.46 -57.63 -13.68
CA ASP A 5 40.41 -56.97 -12.90
C ASP A 5 39.87 -55.78 -13.72
N GLY A 6 38.70 -55.96 -14.31
CA GLY A 6 37.97 -54.94 -15.06
C GLY A 6 37.29 -53.92 -14.14
N LEU A 7 38.07 -53.05 -13.51
CA LEU A 7 37.54 -51.89 -12.83
C LEU A 7 37.39 -50.74 -13.83
N ILE A 8 36.16 -50.57 -14.32
CA ILE A 8 35.72 -49.42 -15.09
C ILE A 8 35.90 -48.18 -14.20
N GLU A 9 36.79 -47.26 -14.57
CA GLU A 9 36.95 -46.01 -13.83
C GLU A 9 35.64 -45.20 -13.90
N PRO A 10 35.13 -44.70 -12.76
CA PRO A 10 33.89 -43.93 -12.76
C PRO A 10 34.09 -42.61 -13.50
N GLU A 11 33.25 -42.39 -14.51
CA GLU A 11 33.19 -41.16 -15.31
C GLU A 11 33.11 -39.93 -14.37
N PRO A 12 33.97 -38.90 -14.56
CA PRO A 12 33.97 -37.75 -13.67
C PRO A 12 32.64 -37.02 -13.80
N LEU A 13 31.87 -37.01 -12.71
CA LEU A 13 30.59 -36.32 -12.59
C LEU A 13 30.73 -34.87 -13.10
N ARG A 14 30.21 -34.62 -14.30
CA ARG A 14 30.19 -33.29 -14.93
C ARG A 14 29.48 -32.33 -13.98
N ALA A 15 30.24 -31.41 -13.39
CA ALA A 15 29.71 -30.45 -12.42
C ALA A 15 28.52 -29.69 -13.03
N VAL A 16 27.33 -29.90 -12.47
CA VAL A 16 26.13 -29.17 -12.86
C VAL A 16 26.36 -27.71 -12.46
N PRO A 17 26.34 -26.76 -13.41
CA PRO A 17 26.57 -25.36 -13.09
C PRO A 17 25.51 -24.90 -12.09
N ALA A 18 25.95 -24.35 -10.96
CA ALA A 18 25.07 -23.89 -9.89
C ALA A 18 23.96 -23.00 -10.46
N LYS A 19 22.70 -23.43 -10.28
CA LYS A 19 21.52 -22.67 -10.71
C LYS A 19 21.60 -21.28 -10.07
N LYS A 20 21.77 -20.23 -10.87
CA LYS A 20 21.72 -18.84 -10.40
C LYS A 20 20.34 -18.61 -9.80
N VAL A 21 20.24 -18.67 -8.47
CA VAL A 21 19.04 -18.27 -7.73
C VAL A 21 19.01 -16.76 -7.78
N TYR A 22 18.28 -16.21 -8.75
CA TYR A 22 17.95 -14.79 -8.72
C TYR A 22 17.13 -14.53 -7.44
N PRO A 23 17.44 -13.49 -6.66
CA PRO A 23 16.55 -13.08 -5.58
C PRO A 23 15.16 -12.88 -6.21
N SER A 24 14.12 -13.42 -5.56
CA SER A 24 12.75 -13.19 -6.00
C SER A 24 12.55 -11.70 -6.19
N LEU A 25 11.83 -11.30 -7.24
CA LEU A 25 11.56 -9.91 -7.61
C LEU A 25 11.05 -9.13 -6.38
N GLN A 26 11.98 -8.58 -5.60
CA GLN A 26 11.70 -7.93 -4.35
C GLN A 26 11.28 -6.53 -4.73
N TRP A 27 9.98 -6.37 -4.98
CA TRP A 27 9.35 -5.07 -5.10
C TRP A 27 9.69 -4.28 -3.84
N SER A 28 10.72 -3.44 -3.95
CA SER A 28 11.04 -2.48 -2.91
C SER A 28 9.94 -1.42 -3.02
N PRO A 29 8.96 -1.39 -2.10
CA PRO A 29 7.91 -0.38 -2.18
C PRO A 29 8.58 1.00 -2.21
N LEU A 30 8.07 1.93 -3.02
CA LEU A 30 8.53 3.31 -3.04
C LEU A 30 8.55 3.83 -1.60
N ARG A 31 9.72 4.20 -1.08
CA ARG A 31 9.92 4.61 0.32
C ARG A 31 10.24 6.09 0.35
N VAL A 32 9.35 6.85 0.95
CA VAL A 32 9.46 8.30 0.99
C VAL A 32 9.63 8.74 2.44
N MET A 33 10.84 9.18 2.78
CA MET A 33 11.20 9.62 4.14
C MET A 33 11.27 11.14 4.23
N ASN A 34 11.87 11.78 3.22
CA ASN A 34 12.05 13.23 3.15
C ASN A 34 10.67 13.93 3.08
N PRO A 35 10.38 14.91 3.97
CA PRO A 35 9.14 15.69 3.94
C PRO A 35 8.82 16.28 2.56
N TRP A 36 9.83 16.78 1.84
CA TRP A 36 9.64 17.38 0.51
C TRP A 36 9.23 16.35 -0.54
N GLN A 37 9.78 15.14 -0.47
CA GLN A 37 9.36 14.07 -1.36
C GLN A 37 7.94 13.60 -1.03
N LYS A 38 7.54 13.58 0.25
CA LYS A 38 6.15 13.25 0.64
C LYS A 38 5.19 14.29 0.10
N PHE A 39 5.56 15.56 0.19
CA PHE A 39 4.79 16.66 -0.38
C PHE A 39 4.69 16.52 -1.91
N ALA A 40 5.80 16.27 -2.61
CA ALA A 40 5.80 16.06 -4.05
C ALA A 40 4.90 14.88 -4.48
N VAL A 41 4.94 13.76 -3.75
CA VAL A 41 4.05 12.61 -4.00
C VAL A 41 2.59 12.98 -3.75
N LEU A 42 2.29 13.78 -2.72
CA LEU A 42 0.93 14.24 -2.45
C LEU A 42 0.42 15.18 -3.56
N VAL A 43 1.26 16.09 -4.05
CA VAL A 43 0.94 16.94 -5.20
C VAL A 43 0.71 16.10 -6.45
N ALA A 44 1.60 15.15 -6.75
CA ALA A 44 1.46 14.25 -7.89
C ALA A 44 0.20 13.39 -7.78
N TYR A 45 -0.15 12.94 -6.58
CA TYR A 45 -1.37 12.20 -6.29
C TYR A 45 -2.63 13.04 -6.62
N VAL A 46 -2.69 14.27 -6.12
CA VAL A 46 -3.83 15.17 -6.39
C VAL A 46 -3.92 15.50 -7.88
N LEU A 47 -2.81 15.86 -8.52
CA LEU A 47 -2.78 16.17 -9.95
C LEU A 47 -3.15 14.95 -10.81
N GLY A 48 -2.57 13.80 -10.51
CA GLY A 48 -2.86 12.54 -11.21
C GLY A 48 -4.32 12.16 -11.11
N ALA A 49 -4.93 12.36 -9.94
CA ALA A 49 -6.36 12.16 -9.79
C ALA A 49 -7.21 13.18 -10.56
N ARG A 50 -6.81 14.45 -10.65
CA ARG A 50 -7.52 15.40 -11.54
C ARG A 50 -7.49 14.93 -12.99
N ILE A 51 -6.32 14.52 -13.47
CA ILE A 51 -6.15 13.98 -14.83
C ILE A 51 -6.99 12.73 -15.02
N LEU A 52 -6.95 11.79 -14.06
CA LEU A 52 -7.76 10.57 -14.10
C LEU A 52 -9.25 10.90 -14.17
N GLY A 53 -9.74 11.82 -13.35
CA GLY A 53 -11.13 12.27 -13.37
C GLY A 53 -11.54 12.80 -14.75
N TRP A 54 -10.69 13.64 -15.36
CA TRP A 54 -10.85 14.13 -16.73
C TRP A 54 -10.84 13.03 -17.79
N ILE A 55 -10.02 11.99 -17.63
CA ILE A 55 -10.01 10.86 -18.57
C ILE A 55 -11.31 10.06 -18.43
N LEU A 56 -11.77 9.81 -17.20
CA LEU A 56 -12.97 9.01 -16.97
C LEU A 56 -14.24 9.69 -17.49
N THR A 57 -14.34 11.02 -17.49
CA THR A 57 -15.48 11.73 -18.09
C THR A 57 -15.60 11.52 -19.59
N LEU A 58 -14.48 11.21 -20.28
CA LEU A 58 -14.47 10.98 -21.73
C LEU A 58 -14.89 9.56 -22.10
N VAL A 59 -14.85 8.61 -21.17
CA VAL A 59 -14.96 7.17 -21.45
C VAL A 59 -16.16 6.53 -20.77
N LEU A 60 -16.59 7.05 -19.61
CA LEU A 60 -17.60 6.42 -18.77
C LEU A 60 -18.80 7.35 -18.51
N PRO A 61 -20.01 6.79 -18.36
CA PRO A 61 -21.16 7.53 -17.84
C PRO A 61 -20.92 7.90 -16.36
N VAL A 62 -21.53 9.00 -15.92
CA VAL A 62 -21.37 9.59 -14.58
C VAL A 62 -21.39 8.57 -13.42
N PRO A 63 -22.38 7.66 -13.29
CA PRO A 63 -22.39 6.74 -12.14
C PRO A 63 -21.20 5.77 -12.14
N ALA A 64 -20.80 5.24 -13.30
CA ALA A 64 -19.65 4.35 -13.41
C ALA A 64 -18.34 5.10 -13.17
N GLN A 65 -18.24 6.33 -13.69
CA GLN A 65 -17.09 7.21 -13.47
C GLN A 65 -16.82 7.41 -11.98
N VAL A 66 -17.84 7.78 -11.20
CA VAL A 66 -17.67 8.07 -9.76
C VAL A 66 -17.18 6.85 -8.99
N ILE A 67 -17.76 5.68 -9.27
CA ILE A 67 -17.37 4.42 -8.61
C ILE A 67 -15.91 4.07 -8.93
N VAL A 68 -15.54 4.10 -10.22
CA VAL A 68 -14.18 3.77 -10.66
C VAL A 68 -13.17 4.77 -10.09
N PHE A 69 -13.51 6.05 -10.11
CA PHE A 69 -12.65 7.11 -9.58
C PHE A 69 -12.38 6.91 -8.09
N GLU A 70 -13.41 6.70 -7.27
CA GLU A 70 -13.27 6.54 -5.82
C GLU A 70 -12.47 5.28 -5.45
N ILE A 71 -12.68 4.16 -6.14
CA ILE A 71 -11.88 2.94 -5.93
C ILE A 71 -10.40 3.20 -6.22
N LEU A 72 -10.08 3.86 -7.33
CA LEU A 72 -8.70 4.16 -7.72
C LEU A 72 -8.07 5.20 -6.78
N TRP A 73 -8.84 6.20 -6.36
CA TRP A 73 -8.44 7.21 -5.38
C TRP A 73 -8.08 6.54 -4.04
N ASP A 74 -8.98 5.75 -3.47
CA ASP A 74 -8.76 5.03 -2.20
C ASP A 74 -7.55 4.10 -2.28
N ALA A 75 -7.44 3.31 -3.35
CA ALA A 75 -6.32 2.40 -3.56
C ALA A 75 -4.98 3.15 -3.62
N ALA A 76 -4.94 4.26 -4.39
CA ALA A 76 -3.74 5.09 -4.50
C ALA A 76 -3.41 5.81 -3.18
N LEU A 77 -4.41 6.25 -2.41
CA LEU A 77 -4.21 6.84 -1.09
C LEU A 77 -3.63 5.84 -0.10
N ILE A 78 -4.17 4.62 -0.06
CA ILE A 78 -3.65 3.53 0.77
C ILE A 78 -2.22 3.18 0.37
N ALA A 79 -1.94 3.07 -0.94
CA ALA A 79 -0.60 2.82 -1.44
C ALA A 79 0.38 3.94 -1.01
N MET A 80 -0.01 5.20 -1.20
CA MET A 80 0.77 6.38 -0.80
C MET A 80 1.04 6.41 0.71
N ALA A 81 0.01 6.21 1.54
CA ALA A 81 0.14 6.19 2.99
C ALA A 81 1.14 5.11 3.45
N ARG A 82 1.13 3.95 2.80
CA ARG A 82 2.08 2.85 3.08
C ARG A 82 3.50 3.11 2.59
N SER A 83 3.66 3.91 1.53
CA SER A 83 4.96 4.35 1.02
C SER A 83 5.64 5.38 1.94
N PHE A 84 4.87 6.12 2.73
CA PHE A 84 5.39 7.09 3.68
C PHE A 84 5.94 6.41 4.93
N ARG A 85 7.22 6.63 5.21
CA ARG A 85 7.89 6.07 6.40
C ARG A 85 8.18 7.14 7.45
N GLY A 86 8.12 6.73 8.71
CA GLY A 86 8.53 7.57 9.84
C GLY A 86 10.06 7.67 9.95
N TYR A 87 10.53 8.73 10.60
CA TYR A 87 11.94 8.83 10.97
C TYR A 87 12.32 7.69 11.92
N GLY A 88 13.41 6.98 11.63
CA GLY A 88 13.87 5.84 12.43
C GLY A 88 13.04 4.55 12.31
N GLU A 89 12.03 4.50 11.42
CA GLU A 89 11.28 3.26 11.17
C GLU A 89 12.17 2.24 10.44
N PRO A 90 12.36 1.01 10.96
CA PRO A 90 13.24 0.03 10.35
C PRO A 90 12.78 -0.33 8.94
N MET A 91 13.75 -0.43 8.03
CA MET A 91 13.54 -0.65 6.60
C MET A 91 13.07 -2.08 6.26
N LEU A 92 13.32 -3.02 7.16
CA LEU A 92 12.86 -4.41 7.16
C LEU A 92 12.43 -4.70 8.60
N PRO A 93 11.31 -5.40 8.85
CA PRO A 93 10.48 -6.21 7.94
C PRO A 93 9.38 -5.44 7.16
N LYS A 94 8.66 -6.15 6.28
CA LYS A 94 7.49 -5.62 5.55
C LYS A 94 6.45 -5.11 6.54
N ARG A 95 5.92 -3.91 6.29
CA ARG A 95 4.92 -3.30 7.16
C ARG A 95 3.63 -4.13 7.14
N ALA A 96 3.10 -4.43 8.33
CA ALA A 96 1.82 -5.12 8.45
C ALA A 96 0.74 -4.41 7.64
N TRP A 97 -0.17 -5.19 7.03
CA TRP A 97 -1.10 -4.63 6.04
C TRP A 97 -2.05 -3.59 6.63
N TRP A 98 -2.36 -3.68 7.92
CA TRP A 98 -3.24 -2.75 8.64
C TRP A 98 -2.56 -1.41 9.01
N ARG A 99 -1.22 -1.32 8.93
CA ARG A 99 -0.47 -0.13 9.42
C ARG A 99 -0.31 0.90 8.31
N LEU A 100 -1.21 1.87 8.25
CA LEU A 100 -1.21 2.95 7.27
C LEU A 100 -0.30 4.12 7.66
N THR A 101 -0.15 4.40 8.96
CA THR A 101 0.68 5.52 9.44
C THR A 101 1.86 5.05 10.29
N ALA A 102 2.89 5.90 10.40
CA ALA A 102 4.05 5.61 11.25
C ALA A 102 3.78 5.88 12.73
N ARG A 103 2.95 6.89 13.02
CA ARG A 103 2.62 7.38 14.36
C ARG A 103 1.11 7.31 14.60
N PRO A 104 0.64 6.84 15.77
CA PRO A 104 -0.79 6.76 16.05
C PRO A 104 -1.49 8.12 15.99
N ARG A 105 -0.87 9.21 16.50
CA ARG A 105 -1.44 10.57 16.43
C ARG A 105 -1.83 10.99 15.00
N ALA A 106 -1.00 10.67 14.00
CA ALA A 106 -1.30 11.00 12.61
C ALA A 106 -2.51 10.21 12.09
N GLY A 107 -2.63 8.94 12.47
CA GLY A 107 -3.79 8.15 12.07
C GLY A 107 -5.08 8.59 12.76
N TRP A 108 -5.03 9.05 14.02
CA TRP A 108 -6.20 9.63 14.70
C TRP A 108 -6.72 10.88 14.01
N TRP A 109 -5.83 11.80 13.63
CA TRP A 109 -6.20 12.99 12.88
C TRP A 109 -6.78 12.64 11.50
N LEU A 110 -6.17 11.70 10.78
CA LEU A 110 -6.69 11.26 9.48
C LEU A 110 -8.05 10.57 9.61
N ALA A 111 -8.23 9.71 10.61
CA ALA A 111 -9.53 9.10 10.88
C ALA A 111 -10.60 10.15 11.17
N LEU A 112 -10.29 11.13 12.03
CA LEU A 112 -11.20 12.23 12.33
C LEU A 112 -11.57 13.04 11.08
N LEU A 113 -10.59 13.40 10.25
CA LEU A 113 -10.83 14.13 9.00
C LEU A 113 -11.77 13.36 8.07
N TRP A 114 -11.59 12.04 7.93
CA TRP A 114 -12.46 11.20 7.11
C TRP A 114 -13.86 11.03 7.71
N PHE A 115 -14.00 10.94 9.04
CA PHE A 115 -15.32 10.93 9.68
C PHE A 115 -16.03 12.29 9.57
N VAL A 116 -15.31 13.40 9.64
CA VAL A 116 -15.88 14.73 9.37
C VAL A 116 -16.33 14.84 7.91
N ALA A 117 -15.55 14.32 6.97
CA ALA A 117 -15.93 14.26 5.56
C ALA A 117 -17.18 13.38 5.33
N PHE A 118 -17.30 12.25 6.02
CA PHE A 118 -18.51 11.42 6.02
C PHE A 118 -19.71 12.17 6.64
N ALA A 119 -19.51 12.84 7.77
CA ALA A 119 -20.57 13.56 8.47
C ALA A 119 -21.08 14.80 7.70
N SER A 120 -20.21 15.48 6.93
CA SER A 120 -20.59 16.70 6.21
C SER A 120 -21.61 16.42 5.10
N GLN A 121 -21.63 15.20 4.55
CA GLN A 121 -22.52 14.82 3.45
C GLN A 121 -23.98 14.66 3.88
N PHE A 122 -24.28 14.53 5.18
CA PHE A 122 -25.67 14.45 5.67
C PHE A 122 -26.46 15.75 5.46
N THR A 123 -25.79 16.84 5.11
CA THR A 123 -26.43 18.11 4.75
C THR A 123 -26.79 18.21 3.27
N SER A 124 -26.36 17.25 2.45
CA SER A 124 -26.56 17.25 1.00
C SER A 124 -27.75 16.39 0.58
N PRO A 125 -28.41 16.71 -0.55
CA PRO A 125 -29.48 15.88 -1.10
C PRO A 125 -28.93 14.50 -1.51
N PHE A 126 -29.78 13.48 -1.33
CA PHE A 126 -29.39 12.11 -1.65
C PHE A 126 -29.09 11.93 -3.14
N SER A 127 -27.91 11.38 -3.44
CA SER A 127 -27.48 11.02 -4.79
C SER A 127 -26.53 9.84 -4.77
N VAL A 128 -26.41 9.13 -5.90
CA VAL A 128 -25.46 8.01 -6.03
C VAL A 128 -24.03 8.48 -5.76
N THR A 129 -23.65 9.64 -6.28
CA THR A 129 -22.32 10.24 -6.04
C THR A 129 -22.04 10.45 -4.55
N MET A 130 -23.03 11.00 -3.83
CA MET A 130 -22.92 11.19 -2.38
C MET A 130 -22.77 9.85 -1.65
N THR A 131 -23.56 8.84 -2.01
CA THR A 131 -23.48 7.51 -1.38
C THR A 131 -22.10 6.88 -1.57
N VAL A 132 -21.54 6.92 -2.78
CA VAL A 132 -20.20 6.36 -3.06
C VAL A 132 -19.13 7.10 -2.25
N HIS A 133 -19.15 8.43 -2.25
CA HIS A 133 -18.19 9.23 -1.49
C HIS A 133 -18.29 8.98 0.03
N ASN A 134 -19.51 8.80 0.55
CA ASN A 134 -19.74 8.45 1.95
C ASN A 134 -19.16 7.07 2.31
N VAL A 135 -19.35 6.08 1.44
CA VAL A 135 -18.78 4.74 1.66
C VAL A 135 -17.25 4.80 1.66
N SER A 136 -16.63 5.48 0.69
CA SER A 136 -15.17 5.70 0.67
C SER A 136 -14.68 6.37 1.95
N SER A 137 -15.30 7.50 2.32
CA SER A 137 -14.93 8.26 3.52
C SER A 137 -15.02 7.43 4.80
N LEU A 138 -16.09 6.63 4.93
CA LEU A 138 -16.26 5.72 6.05
C LEU A 138 -15.16 4.64 6.08
N ILE A 139 -14.87 4.01 4.93
CA ILE A 139 -13.84 2.97 4.81
C ILE A 139 -12.46 3.53 5.17
N LEU A 140 -12.09 4.69 4.63
CA LEU A 140 -10.81 5.32 4.93
C LEU A 140 -10.72 5.74 6.40
N GLY A 141 -11.78 6.31 6.95
CA GLY A 141 -11.88 6.64 8.38
C GLY A 141 -11.62 5.43 9.27
N LEU A 142 -12.32 4.32 9.00
CA LEU A 142 -12.14 3.06 9.72
C LEU A 142 -10.73 2.47 9.54
N ALA A 143 -10.14 2.57 8.35
CA ALA A 143 -8.81 2.05 8.07
C ALA A 143 -7.73 2.82 8.87
N PHE A 144 -7.81 4.15 8.88
CA PHE A 144 -6.89 4.98 9.69
C PHE A 144 -7.13 4.82 11.19
N LEU A 145 -8.38 4.65 11.62
CA LEU A 145 -8.74 4.38 13.00
C LEU A 145 -8.14 3.04 13.48
N ASN A 146 -8.37 1.96 12.73
CA ASN A 146 -7.80 0.63 13.01
C ASN A 146 -6.27 0.67 13.06
N SER A 147 -5.63 1.37 12.12
CA SER A 147 -4.18 1.59 12.14
C SER A 147 -3.73 2.28 13.44
N SER A 148 -4.48 3.26 13.93
CA SER A 148 -4.13 4.06 15.11
C SER A 148 -4.32 3.30 16.41
N ILE A 149 -5.42 2.55 16.54
CA ILE A 149 -5.72 1.71 17.70
C ILE A 149 -4.60 0.68 17.88
N ARG A 150 -4.27 -0.05 16.81
CA ARG A 150 -3.22 -1.08 16.85
C ARG A 150 -1.84 -0.50 17.15
N LEU A 151 -1.49 0.66 16.59
CA LEU A 151 -0.22 1.33 16.92
C LEU A 151 -0.17 1.79 18.38
N THR A 152 -1.28 2.29 18.90
CA THR A 152 -1.37 2.70 20.31
C THR A 152 -1.21 1.49 21.23
N ALA A 153 -1.80 0.34 20.87
CA ALA A 153 -1.63 -0.92 21.59
C ALA A 153 -0.17 -1.40 21.58
N GLN A 154 0.50 -1.37 20.42
CA GLN A 154 1.93 -1.73 20.31
C GLN A 154 2.84 -0.80 21.12
N GLN A 155 2.53 0.49 21.19
CA GLN A 155 3.30 1.43 22.01
C GLN A 155 3.14 1.17 23.51
N ARG A 156 1.97 0.68 23.94
CA ARG A 156 1.72 0.32 25.35
C ARG A 156 2.34 -1.02 25.73
N HIS A 157 2.40 -1.98 24.79
CA HIS A 157 2.92 -3.32 25.02
C HIS A 157 3.94 -3.70 23.93
N PRO A 158 5.21 -3.27 24.05
CA PRO A 158 6.23 -3.44 23.00
C PRO A 158 6.71 -4.90 22.80
N GLN A 159 6.15 -5.87 23.51
CA GLN A 159 6.53 -7.29 23.44
C GLN A 159 5.56 -8.17 22.62
N ILE A 160 4.63 -7.54 21.89
CA ILE A 160 3.69 -8.21 20.96
C ILE A 160 3.90 -7.63 19.55
#